data_AF-A0A382ZC47-F1
#
_entry.id   AF-A0A382ZC47-F1
#
_cell.length_a   1.000
_cell.length_b   1.000
_cell.length_c   1.000
_cell.angle_alpha   90.00
_cell.angle_beta   90.00
_cell.angle_gamma   90.00
#
_symmetry.space_group_name_H-M   'P 1'
#
loop_
_entity.id
_entity.type
_entity.pdbx_description
1 polymer ?
#
loop_
_entity_poly.entity_id
_entity_poly.type
_entity_poly.pdbx_seq_one_letter_code
_entity_poly.pdbx_strand_id
1 'polypeptide(L)'
;MVERNDWLSRTSRRKFLKGMAGGVAVSTVGFEGISVRGRANYLPHGAQSEMVRWESVFSVSPNVTRPWLGAKLWSNRMQDWRLHEGRIECLAGGPNDLGRTVALLTHEVGPGEASGHFSVRSGSLELSGR
;
A
#
# COMPACT_ATOMS: atom_id res chain seq x y z
N MET A 1 31.29 32.52 6.94
CA MET A 1 31.31 31.29 6.13
C MET A 1 30.69 30.18 6.97
N VAL A 2 29.38 29.97 6.84
CA VAL A 2 28.67 28.85 7.52
C VAL A 2 27.63 28.34 6.52
N GLU A 3 28.05 27.39 5.69
CA GLU A 3 27.15 26.52 4.93
C GLU A 3 26.76 25.37 5.87
N ARG A 4 25.51 25.35 6.33
CA ARG A 4 24.94 24.20 7.06
C ARG A 4 24.34 23.24 6.04
N ASN A 5 25.04 22.14 5.80
CA ASN A 5 24.63 21.05 4.93
C ASN A 5 23.57 20.18 5.64
N ASP A 6 22.29 20.57 5.60
CA ASP A 6 21.16 19.75 6.07
C ASP A 6 20.77 18.71 5.00
N TRP A 7 21.64 17.72 4.79
CA TRP A 7 21.38 16.52 3.97
C TRP A 7 21.00 15.29 4.82
N LEU A 8 20.31 15.49 5.94
CA LEU A 8 19.79 14.40 6.76
C LEU A 8 18.70 13.63 6.00
N SER A 9 19.11 12.48 5.44
CA SER A 9 18.35 11.25 5.22
C SER A 9 16.85 11.38 4.88
N ARG A 10 16.51 12.05 3.77
CA ARG A 10 15.15 11.93 3.19
C ARG A 10 14.85 10.47 2.87
N THR A 11 13.95 9.84 3.63
CA THR A 11 13.32 8.57 3.24
C THR A 11 12.58 8.81 1.94
N SER A 12 13.21 8.43 0.84
CA SER A 12 12.57 8.46 -0.48
C SER A 12 11.37 7.49 -0.47
N ARG A 13 10.30 7.83 -1.20
CA ARG A 13 9.18 6.92 -1.51
C ARG A 13 9.66 5.52 -1.91
N ARG A 14 10.78 5.44 -2.64
CA ARG A 14 11.41 4.16 -3.03
C ARG A 14 11.92 3.36 -1.83
N LYS A 15 12.54 4.01 -0.84
CA LYS A 15 13.01 3.34 0.40
C LYS A 15 11.84 2.85 1.25
N PHE A 16 10.80 3.67 1.37
CA PHE A 16 9.57 3.31 2.07
C PHE A 16 8.88 2.07 1.46
N LEU A 17 8.67 2.09 0.13
CA LEU A 17 8.04 0.96 -0.58
C LEU A 17 8.87 -0.33 -0.53
N LYS A 18 10.20 -0.24 -0.53
CA LYS A 18 11.07 -1.41 -0.36
C LYS A 18 10.93 -2.06 1.03
N GLY A 19 10.70 -1.27 2.08
CA GLY A 19 10.44 -1.77 3.43
C GLY A 19 9.10 -2.52 3.56
N MET A 20 8.09 -2.09 2.80
CA MET A 20 6.74 -2.70 2.84
C MET A 20 6.67 -4.10 2.23
N ALA A 21 7.55 -4.45 1.29
CA ALA A 21 7.58 -5.76 0.62
C ALA A 21 7.96 -6.93 1.56
N GLY A 22 8.43 -6.64 2.78
CA GLY A 22 8.75 -7.64 3.81
C GLY A 22 7.63 -7.90 4.83
N GLY A 23 6.46 -7.26 4.69
CA GLY A 23 5.31 -7.56 5.56
C GLY A 23 5.48 -7.12 7.02
N VAL A 24 6.00 -5.92 7.31
CA VAL A 24 5.78 -5.23 8.59
C VAL A 24 5.73 -3.72 8.33
N ALA A 25 4.61 -3.07 8.65
CA ALA A 25 4.51 -1.61 8.62
C ALA A 25 5.01 -1.04 9.96
N VAL A 26 6.28 -0.63 10.04
CA VAL A 26 6.73 0.32 11.08
C VAL A 26 6.82 1.69 10.42
N SER A 27 5.85 2.56 10.69
CA SER A 27 5.89 3.96 10.29
C SER A 27 6.92 4.70 11.14
N THR A 28 8.18 4.76 10.70
CA THR A 28 9.16 5.70 11.28
C THR A 28 9.05 7.02 10.52
N VAL A 29 8.09 7.87 10.90
CA VAL A 29 8.24 9.31 10.62
C VAL A 29 9.37 9.81 11.53
N GLY A 30 10.48 10.21 10.91
CA GLY A 30 11.67 10.64 11.62
C GLY A 30 11.42 11.93 12.38
N PHE A 31 11.43 11.84 13.71
CA PHE A 31 11.90 12.91 14.57
C PHE A 31 13.28 12.48 15.09
N GLU A 32 14.32 13.14 14.59
CA GLU A 32 15.66 13.10 15.21
C GLU A 32 15.53 13.60 16.66
N GLY A 33 15.86 12.75 17.64
CA GLY A 33 16.07 13.19 19.02
C GLY A 33 15.29 12.48 20.13
N ILE A 34 14.39 11.54 19.86
CA ILE A 34 13.72 10.76 20.92
C ILE A 34 14.24 9.33 20.88
N SER A 35 15.01 8.96 21.90
CA SER A 35 15.34 7.56 22.18
C SER A 35 14.02 6.81 22.43
N VAL A 36 13.49 6.12 21.41
CA VAL A 36 12.31 5.26 21.57
C VAL A 36 12.77 3.98 22.28
N ARG A 37 12.98 4.07 23.59
CA ARG A 37 12.67 2.99 24.52
C ARG A 37 11.20 3.04 24.94
N GLY A 38 10.32 3.56 24.08
CA GLY A 38 8.89 3.36 24.22
C GLY A 38 8.55 1.99 23.67
N ARG A 39 8.06 1.08 24.51
CA ARG A 39 7.35 -0.11 24.00
C ARG A 39 6.25 0.41 23.08
N ALA A 40 6.33 0.06 21.80
CA ALA A 40 5.22 0.24 20.89
C ALA A 40 4.05 -0.58 21.46
N ASN A 41 3.09 0.07 22.11
CA ASN A 41 1.90 -0.58 22.69
C ASN A 41 0.89 -1.01 21.61
N TYR A 42 1.30 -1.11 20.35
CA TYR A 42 0.46 -1.67 19.30
C TYR A 42 0.39 -3.18 19.52
N LEU A 43 -0.81 -3.66 19.83
CA LEU A 43 -1.13 -5.08 19.82
C LEU A 43 -0.68 -5.70 18.49
N PRO A 44 -0.14 -6.94 18.49
CA PRO A 44 0.29 -7.61 17.27
C PRO A 44 -0.84 -7.65 16.23
N HIS A 45 -0.47 -7.57 14.94
CA HIS A 45 -1.35 -7.40 13.78
C HIS A 45 -2.63 -8.28 13.78
N GLY A 46 -2.56 -9.50 14.34
CA GLY A 46 -3.70 -10.40 14.47
C GLY A 46 -4.71 -10.01 15.55
N ALA A 47 -4.28 -9.45 16.68
CA ALA A 47 -5.14 -9.14 17.83
C ALA A 47 -6.01 -7.89 17.62
N GLN A 48 -5.58 -6.95 16.77
CA GLN A 48 -6.39 -5.78 16.40
C GLN A 48 -7.42 -6.11 15.31
N SER A 49 -7.09 -7.05 14.42
CA SER A 49 -7.93 -7.44 13.28
C SER A 49 -9.29 -8.03 13.70
N GLU A 50 -9.34 -8.74 14.83
CA GLU A 50 -10.58 -9.34 15.36
C GLU A 50 -11.59 -8.31 15.89
N MET A 51 -11.14 -7.10 16.25
CA MET A 51 -12.00 -6.00 16.72
C MET A 51 -12.41 -5.02 15.62
N VAL A 52 -11.90 -5.16 14.39
CA VAL A 52 -12.17 -4.22 13.30
C VAL A 52 -13.32 -4.72 12.43
N ARG A 53 -14.34 -3.87 12.26
CA ARG A 53 -15.40 -4.11 11.27
C ARG A 53 -14.87 -3.80 9.88
N TRP A 54 -14.71 -4.83 9.06
CA TRP A 54 -14.29 -4.69 7.67
C TRP A 54 -15.42 -4.17 6.79
N GLU A 55 -15.11 -3.15 5.99
CA GLU A 55 -15.99 -2.64 4.95
C GLU A 55 -15.30 -2.74 3.60
N SER A 56 -16.05 -3.16 2.57
CA SER A 56 -15.51 -3.16 1.23
C SER A 56 -15.43 -1.73 0.70
N VAL A 57 -14.20 -1.29 0.45
CA VAL A 57 -13.89 0.02 -0.15
C VAL A 57 -14.45 0.14 -1.57
N PHE A 58 -14.59 -0.99 -2.25
CA PHE A 58 -14.97 -1.08 -3.66
C PHE A 58 -15.74 -2.38 -3.87
N SER A 59 -16.97 -2.29 -4.37
CA SER A 59 -17.80 -3.43 -4.74
C SER A 59 -18.22 -3.27 -6.20
N VAL A 60 -17.92 -4.26 -7.03
CA VAL A 60 -18.33 -4.30 -8.42
C VAL A 60 -18.95 -5.66 -8.73
N SER A 61 -19.99 -5.65 -9.57
CA SER A 61 -20.62 -6.88 -10.06
C SER A 61 -19.58 -7.81 -10.70
N PRO A 62 -19.67 -9.13 -10.43
CA PRO A 62 -18.73 -10.11 -10.94
C PRO A 62 -18.76 -10.25 -12.48
N ASN A 63 -19.70 -9.59 -13.17
CA ASN A 63 -19.80 -9.65 -14.63
C ASN A 63 -19.15 -8.43 -15.31
N VAL A 64 -18.48 -7.56 -14.56
CA VAL A 64 -17.88 -6.34 -15.12
C VAL A 64 -16.42 -6.60 -15.47
N THR A 65 -16.13 -6.42 -16.76
CA THR A 65 -14.78 -6.43 -17.33
C THR A 65 -14.53 -5.12 -18.08
N ARG A 66 -13.41 -4.46 -17.76
CA ARG A 66 -13.00 -3.20 -18.41
C ARG A 66 -11.51 -2.90 -18.16
N PRO A 67 -10.85 -2.10 -19.01
CA PRO A 67 -9.41 -1.85 -18.87
C PRO A 67 -9.04 -0.87 -17.73
N TRP A 68 -9.99 -0.20 -17.09
CA TRP A 68 -9.71 0.70 -15.95
C TRP A 68 -10.45 0.27 -14.68
N LEU A 69 -9.85 0.50 -13.50
CA LEU A 69 -10.39 0.01 -12.22
C LEU A 69 -11.63 0.81 -11.77
N GLY A 70 -11.68 2.11 -12.06
CA GLY A 70 -12.79 3.01 -11.73
C GLY A 70 -12.32 4.23 -10.92
N ALA A 71 -13.19 5.23 -10.76
CA ALA A 71 -12.82 6.55 -10.24
C ALA A 71 -12.31 6.57 -8.78
N LYS A 72 -12.60 5.54 -7.98
CA LYS A 72 -12.12 5.45 -6.59
C LYS A 72 -10.70 4.91 -6.46
N LEU A 73 -10.12 4.41 -7.54
CA LEU A 73 -8.85 3.69 -7.55
C LEU A 73 -7.91 4.26 -8.62
N TRP A 74 -6.62 4.30 -8.31
CA TRP A 74 -5.59 4.67 -9.27
C TRP A 74 -4.52 3.58 -9.34
N SER A 75 -4.49 2.86 -10.45
CA SER A 75 -3.46 1.85 -10.71
C SER A 75 -2.16 2.46 -11.18
N ASN A 76 -1.04 1.80 -10.89
CA ASN A 76 0.25 2.15 -11.46
C ASN A 76 0.18 2.13 -12.99
N ARG A 77 0.32 3.31 -13.62
CA ARG A 77 0.19 3.47 -15.07
C ARG A 77 1.36 2.87 -15.88
N MET A 78 2.45 2.47 -15.23
CA MET A 78 3.56 1.77 -15.89
C MET A 78 3.29 0.28 -16.09
N GLN A 79 2.17 -0.23 -15.58
CA GLN A 79 1.78 -1.62 -15.66
C GLN A 79 0.40 -1.71 -16.29
N ASP A 80 0.15 -2.85 -16.95
CA ASP A 80 -1.17 -3.14 -17.49
C ASP A 80 -2.07 -3.65 -16.36
N TRP A 81 -3.16 -2.93 -16.11
CA TRP A 81 -4.18 -3.29 -15.12
C TRP A 81 -5.53 -3.41 -15.82
N ARG A 82 -6.39 -4.28 -15.30
CA ARG A 82 -7.78 -4.35 -15.72
C ARG A 82 -8.69 -4.72 -14.56
N LEU A 83 -9.97 -4.43 -14.72
CA LEU A 83 -11.02 -5.13 -13.99
C LEU A 83 -11.50 -6.29 -14.86
N HIS A 84 -11.51 -7.50 -14.32
CA HIS A 84 -11.96 -8.69 -15.02
C HIS A 84 -12.78 -9.55 -14.06
N GLU A 85 -14.04 -9.78 -14.41
CA GLU A 85 -15.01 -10.50 -13.57
C GLU A 85 -15.08 -9.97 -12.12
N GLY A 86 -15.09 -8.64 -11.97
CA GLY A 86 -15.08 -7.99 -10.65
C GLY A 86 -13.76 -8.09 -9.87
N ARG A 87 -12.72 -8.70 -10.43
CA ARG A 87 -11.37 -8.78 -9.83
C ARG A 87 -10.42 -7.76 -10.44
N ILE A 88 -9.53 -7.21 -9.61
CA ILE A 88 -8.44 -6.35 -10.08
C ILE A 88 -7.29 -7.26 -10.51
N GLU A 89 -6.90 -7.18 -11.77
CA GLU A 89 -5.82 -7.98 -12.33
C GLU A 89 -4.71 -7.06 -12.84
N CYS A 90 -3.46 -7.44 -12.55
CA CYS A 90 -2.30 -6.80 -13.16
C CYS A 90 -1.64 -7.78 -14.12
N LEU A 91 -1.60 -7.42 -15.40
CA LEU A 91 -1.14 -8.26 -16.50
C LEU A 91 0.37 -8.15 -16.76
N ALA A 92 1.04 -7.19 -16.11
CA ALA A 92 2.49 -7.19 -15.99
C ALA A 92 2.94 -8.46 -15.25
N GLY A 93 4.18 -8.92 -15.42
CA GLY A 93 4.61 -10.21 -14.86
C GLY A 93 6.10 -10.51 -15.00
N GLY A 94 6.85 -9.66 -15.71
CA GLY A 94 8.25 -9.89 -15.96
C GLY A 94 9.12 -9.71 -14.70
N PRO A 95 10.35 -10.26 -14.70
CA PRO A 95 11.30 -10.12 -13.59
C PRO A 95 11.61 -8.67 -13.21
N ASN A 96 11.43 -7.74 -14.15
CA ASN A 96 11.68 -6.31 -13.99
C ASN A 96 10.44 -5.53 -13.51
N ASP A 97 9.26 -6.16 -13.44
CA ASP A 97 7.99 -5.51 -13.09
C ASP A 97 7.79 -5.46 -11.56
N LEU A 98 8.66 -4.72 -10.88
CA LEU A 98 8.57 -4.51 -9.44
C LEU A 98 7.48 -3.49 -9.08
N GLY A 99 6.86 -3.66 -7.90
CA GLY A 99 5.99 -2.64 -7.29
C GLY A 99 4.57 -2.58 -7.87
N ARG A 100 3.79 -3.64 -7.68
CA ARG A 100 2.35 -3.66 -7.96
C ARG A 100 1.62 -2.76 -6.99
N THR A 101 1.10 -1.64 -7.48
CA THR A 101 0.43 -0.65 -6.64
C THR A 101 -0.89 -0.20 -7.25
N VAL A 102 -1.89 -0.14 -6.39
CA VAL A 102 -3.18 0.51 -6.61
C VAL A 102 -3.39 1.44 -5.42
N ALA A 103 -3.58 2.72 -5.70
CA ALA A 103 -3.90 3.72 -4.68
C ALA A 103 -5.41 3.84 -4.50
N LEU A 104 -5.84 4.00 -3.26
CA LEU A 104 -7.20 4.35 -2.91
C LEU A 104 -7.34 5.88 -2.88
N LEU A 105 -8.24 6.43 -3.69
CA LEU A 105 -8.38 7.88 -3.86
C LEU A 105 -9.43 8.53 -2.94
N THR A 106 -10.14 7.73 -2.17
CA THR A 106 -11.26 8.19 -1.33
C THR A 106 -10.90 8.31 0.15
N HIS A 107 -9.66 7.99 0.49
CA HIS A 107 -9.17 7.98 1.86
C HIS A 107 -7.80 8.65 1.91
N GLU A 108 -7.58 9.43 2.94
CA GLU A 108 -6.30 10.06 3.22
C GLU A 108 -5.87 9.76 4.67
N VAL A 109 -4.56 9.78 4.90
CA VAL A 109 -4.02 9.70 6.26
C VAL A 109 -3.91 11.13 6.78
N GLY A 110 -4.76 11.47 7.74
CA GLY A 110 -4.75 12.77 8.43
C GLY A 110 -3.74 12.84 9.58
N PRO A 111 -3.50 14.05 10.12
CA PRO A 111 -2.67 14.23 11.32
C PRO A 111 -3.35 13.64 12.57
N GLY A 112 -2.55 13.17 13.53
CA GLY A 112 -3.02 12.66 14.83
C GLY A 112 -2.55 11.23 15.12
N GLU A 113 -2.75 10.79 16.37
CA GLU A 113 -2.48 9.42 16.79
C GLU A 113 -3.74 8.57 16.60
N ALA A 114 -3.80 7.85 15.48
CA ALA A 114 -4.89 6.94 15.16
C ALA A 114 -4.38 5.73 14.36
N SER A 115 -5.12 4.63 14.41
CA SER A 115 -4.83 3.42 13.63
C SER A 115 -5.72 3.34 12.39
N GLY A 116 -5.12 3.04 11.24
CA GLY A 116 -5.82 2.75 9.99
C GLY A 116 -5.56 1.31 9.56
N HIS A 117 -6.63 0.56 9.26
CA HIS A 117 -6.54 -0.83 8.85
C HIS A 117 -6.98 -0.98 7.39
N PHE A 118 -6.15 -1.64 6.59
CA PHE A 118 -6.45 -1.98 5.20
C PHE A 118 -6.09 -3.46 4.98
N SER A 119 -6.94 -4.16 4.25
CA SER A 119 -6.70 -5.56 3.88
C SER A 119 -7.03 -5.77 2.41
N VAL A 120 -6.26 -6.64 1.78
CA VAL A 120 -6.48 -7.08 0.39
C VAL A 120 -6.30 -8.58 0.33
N ARG A 121 -7.17 -9.25 -0.43
CA ARG A 121 -6.97 -10.66 -0.79
C ARG A 121 -6.38 -10.71 -2.19
N SER A 122 -5.15 -11.20 -2.30
CA SER A 122 -4.43 -11.34 -3.57
C SER A 122 -4.03 -12.79 -3.84
N GLY A 123 -3.70 -13.08 -5.11
CA GLY A 123 -3.17 -14.37 -5.55
C GLY A 123 -2.42 -14.21 -6.87
N SER A 124 -1.79 -15.28 -7.33
CA SER A 124 -1.14 -15.32 -8.65
C SER A 124 -2.19 -15.32 -9.76
N LEU A 125 -1.86 -14.63 -10.85
CA LEU A 125 -2.65 -14.67 -12.08
C LEU A 125 -1.91 -15.56 -13.07
N GLU A 126 -2.49 -16.71 -13.39
CA GLU A 126 -2.03 -17.55 -14.50
C GLU A 126 -2.48 -16.90 -15.81
N LEU A 127 -1.52 -16.41 -16.58
CA LEU A 127 -1.79 -15.91 -17.93
C LEU A 127 -1.72 -17.11 -18.87
N SER A 128 -2.87 -17.65 -19.29
CA SER A 128 -2.92 -18.70 -20.30
C SER A 128 -2.39 -18.17 -21.64
N GLY A 129 -1.16 -18.55 -22.00
CA GLY A 129 -0.60 -18.32 -23.34
C GLY A 129 0.40 -17.18 -23.46
N ARG A 130 1.53 -17.27 -22.77
CA ARG A 130 2.76 -16.58 -23.20
C ARG A 130 3.91 -17.56 -23.32
#